data_AF-A0A383C6I5-F1
#
_entry.id   AF-A0A383C6I5-F1
#
_cell.length_a   1.000
_cell.length_b   1.000
_cell.length_c   1.000
_cell.angle_alpha   90.00
_cell.angle_beta   90.00
_cell.angle_gamma   90.00
#
_symmetry.space_group_name_H-M   'P 1'
#
loop_
_entity.id
_entity.type
_entity.pdbx_description
1 polymer ?
#
loop_
_entity_poly.entity_id
_entity_poly.type
_entity_poly.pdbx_seq_one_letter_code
_entity_poly.pdbx_strand_id
1 'polypeptide(L)' 'SKQIGWLIIAGGLVLLIGMFYANTMIDGIEKDLRVFTVTVTPPLFMAVSIPMMVVGALLF' A
#
# COMPACT_ATOMS: atom_id res chain seq x y z
N SER A 1 11.28 -19.55 9.19
CA SER A 1 10.09 -19.15 8.42
C SER A 1 9.25 -18.11 9.16
N LYS A 2 8.84 -18.39 10.40
CA LYS A 2 7.99 -17.53 11.26
C LYS A 2 8.41 -16.04 11.38
N GLN A 3 9.70 -15.75 11.55
CA GLN A 3 10.21 -14.36 11.57
C GLN A 3 10.03 -13.62 10.22
N ILE A 4 10.16 -14.33 9.10
CA ILE A 4 10.07 -13.76 7.75
C ILE A 4 8.60 -13.44 7.43
N GLY A 5 7.67 -14.33 7.80
CA GLY A 5 6.24 -14.09 7.66
C GLY A 5 5.77 -12.82 8.38
N TRP A 6 6.24 -12.60 9.61
CA TRP A 6 5.95 -11.37 10.37
C TRP A 6 6.49 -10.11 9.71
N LEU A 7 7.71 -10.18 9.16
CA LEU A 7 8.34 -9.06 8.46
C LEU A 7 7.56 -8.67 7.20
N ILE A 8 7.04 -9.67 6.47
CA ILE A 8 6.20 -9.45 5.28
C ILE A 8 4.86 -8.84 5.66
N ILE A 9 4.20 -9.33 6.71
CA ILE A 9 2.93 -8.75 7.20
C ILE A 9 3.14 -7.30 7.65
N ALA A 10 4.19 -7.04 8.43
CA ALA A 10 4.53 -5.69 8.87
C ALA A 10 4.82 -4.76 7.67
N GLY A 11 5.56 -5.24 6.67
CA GLY A 11 5.81 -4.52 5.43
C GLY A 11 4.52 -4.20 4.65
N GLY A 12 3.60 -5.16 4.54
CA GLY A 12 2.29 -4.96 3.92
C GLY A 12 1.43 -3.93 4.66
N LEU A 13 1.46 -3.94 6.00
CA LEU A 13 0.73 -2.99 6.83
C LEU A 13 1.26 -1.55 6.67
N VAL A 14 2.59 -1.39 6.68
CA VAL A 14 3.25 -0.10 6.43
C VAL A 14 2.91 0.42 5.03
N LEU A 15 2.91 -0.45 4.02
CA LEU A 15 2.53 -0.10 2.66
C LEU A 15 1.07 0.38 2.58
N LEU A 16 0.15 -0.32 3.21
CA LEU A 16 -1.27 0.05 3.25
C LEU A 16 -1.46 1.44 3.86
N ILE A 17 -0.87 1.69 5.04
CA ILE A 17 -0.99 2.97 5.75
C ILE A 17 -0.33 4.10 4.96
N GLY A 18 0.87 3.86 4.41
CA GLY A 18 1.59 4.86 3.62
C GLY A 18 0.81 5.28 2.37
N MET A 19 0.19 4.32 1.67
CA MET A 19 -0.62 4.59 0.48
C MET A 19 -1.96 5.23 0.82
N PHE A 20 -2.56 4.90 1.97
CA PHE A 20 -3.74 5.61 2.46
C PHE A 20 -3.44 7.09 2.70
N TYR A 21 -2.35 7.40 3.41
CA TYR A 21 -1.89 8.78 3.60
C TYR A 21 -1.59 9.48 2.27
N ALA A 22 -0.86 8.82 1.36
CA ALA A 22 -0.60 9.37 0.04
C ALA A 22 -1.89 9.68 -0.71
N ASN A 23 -2.92 8.83 -0.61
CA ASN A 23 -4.22 9.07 -1.22
C ASN A 23 -4.88 10.35 -0.70
N THR A 24 -4.87 10.57 0.61
CA THR A 24 -5.42 11.79 1.22
C THR A 24 -4.69 13.07 0.82
N MET A 25 -3.39 13.00 0.50
CA MET A 25 -2.61 14.16 0.07
C MET A 25 -2.90 14.56 -1.39
N ILE A 26 -3.38 13.64 -2.23
CA ILE A 26 -3.68 13.93 -3.64
C ILE A 26 -4.82 14.94 -3.75
N ASP A 27 -5.76 14.97 -2.81
CA ASP A 27 -6.86 15.95 -2.85
C ASP A 27 -6.39 17.39 -2.59
N GLY A 28 -5.17 17.58 -2.08
CA GLY A 28 -4.53 18.89 -1.96
C GLY A 28 -3.77 19.35 -3.22
N ILE A 29 -3.64 18.50 -4.24
CA ILE A 29 -2.91 18.81 -5.48
C ILE A 29 -3.88 19.43 -6.51
N GLU A 30 -3.48 20.53 -7.14
CA GLU A 30 -4.26 21.16 -8.22
C GLU A 30 -4.61 20.14 -9.31
N LYS A 31 -5.87 20.17 -9.78
CA LYS A 31 -6.44 19.19 -10.71
C LYS A 31 -5.65 19.05 -12.01
N ASP A 32 -4.96 20.11 -12.43
CA ASP A 32 -4.15 20.15 -13.67
C ASP A 32 -2.79 19.45 -13.52
N LEU A 33 -2.28 19.34 -12.29
CA LEU A 33 -1.07 18.59 -11.93
C LEU A 33 -1.39 17.15 -11.49
N ARG A 34 -2.67 16.80 -11.35
CA ARG A 34 -3.14 15.47 -10.94
C ARG A 34 -3.08 14.50 -12.12
N VAL A 35 -1.87 14.03 -12.41
CA VAL A 35 -1.60 13.03 -13.44
C VAL A 35 -2.35 11.73 -13.12
N PHE A 36 -2.82 10.99 -14.14
CA PHE A 36 -3.52 9.71 -13.94
C PHE A 36 -2.75 8.74 -13.02
N THR A 37 -1.42 8.75 -13.15
CA THR A 37 -0.51 7.91 -12.35
C THR A 37 -0.66 8.18 -10.84
N VAL A 38 -0.66 9.44 -10.39
CA VAL A 38 -0.76 9.74 -8.96
C VAL A 38 -2.11 9.33 -8.38
N THR A 39 -3.17 9.34 -9.19
CA THR A 39 -4.51 8.95 -8.73
C THR A 39 -4.71 7.44 -8.67
N VAL A 40 -4.09 6.70 -9.60
CA VAL A 40 -4.26 5.23 -9.71
C VAL A 40 -3.26 4.45 -8.85
N THR A 41 -2.10 5.03 -8.54
CA THR A 41 -1.03 4.37 -7.78
C THR A 41 -1.46 4.02 -6.34
N PRO A 42 -1.99 4.94 -5.52
CA PRO A 42 -2.40 4.61 -4.15
C PRO A 42 -3.42 3.47 -4.06
N PRO A 43 -4.53 3.45 -4.82
CA PRO A 43 -5.47 2.33 -4.75
C PRO A 43 -4.88 1.01 -5.25
N LEU A 44 -4.01 1.02 -6.27
CA LEU A 44 -3.33 -0.20 -6.71
C LEU A 44 -2.44 -0.80 -5.61
N PHE A 45 -1.59 0.02 -4.98
CA PHE A 45 -0.68 -0.48 -3.95
C PHE A 45 -1.41 -0.86 -2.66
N MET A 46 -2.54 -0.20 -2.34
CA MET A 46 -3.45 -0.68 -1.28
C MET A 46 -4.01 -2.06 -1.61
N ALA A 47 -4.48 -2.29 -2.84
CA ALA A 47 -4.97 -3.60 -3.25
C ALA A 47 -3.89 -4.69 -3.22
N VAL A 48 -2.66 -4.37 -3.62
CA VAL A 48 -1.50 -5.29 -3.59
C VAL A 48 -1.02 -5.60 -2.17
N SER A 49 -1.22 -4.70 -1.21
CA SER A 49 -0.85 -4.95 0.19
C SER A 49 -1.60 -6.14 0.81
N ILE A 50 -2.85 -6.38 0.40
CA ILE A 50 -3.70 -7.47 0.89
C ILE A 50 -3.10 -8.86 0.58
N PRO A 51 -2.84 -9.23 -0.70
CA PRO A 51 -2.21 -10.51 -1.01
C PRO A 51 -0.79 -10.60 -0.42
N MET A 52 -0.07 -9.49 -0.27
CA MET A 52 1.24 -9.51 0.37
C MET A 52 1.15 -9.95 1.85
N MET A 53 0.19 -9.41 2.60
CA MET A 53 -0.08 -9.85 3.98
C MET A 53 -0.56 -11.30 4.03
N VAL A 54 -1.39 -11.75 3.07
CA VAL A 54 -1.83 -13.16 2.97
C VAL A 54 -0.64 -14.10 2.77
N VAL A 55 0.27 -13.78 1.86
CA VAL A 55 1.50 -14.56 1.65
C VAL A 55 2.37 -14.56 2.91
N GLY A 56 2.50 -13.42 3.60
CA GLY A 56 3.19 -13.33 4.89
C GLY A 56 2.56 -14.20 5.97
N ALA A 57 1.23 -14.28 6.02
CA ALA A 57 0.50 -15.14 6.95
C ALA A 57 0.65 -16.63 6.61
N LEU A 58 0.71 -16.99 5.32
CA LEU A 58 0.95 -18.37 4.86
C LEU A 58 2.39 -18.84 5.14
N LEU A 59 3.35 -17.92 5.22
CA LEU A 59 4.76 -18.21 5.53
C LEU A 59 5.06 -18.37 7.03
N PHE A 60 4.08 -18.06 7.89
CA PHE A 60 4.18 -18.08 9.34
C PHE A 60 4.09 -19.48 9.92
#